data_AF-A0A523ZR65-F1
#
_entry.id   AF-A0A523ZR65-F1
#
_cell.length_a   1.000
_cell.length_b   1.000
_cell.length_c   1.000
_cell.angle_alpha   90.00
_cell.angle_beta   90.00
_cell.angle_gamma   90.00
#
_symmetry.space_group_name_H-M   'P 1'
#
loop_
_entity.id
_entity.type
_entity.pdbx_description
1 polymer ?
#
loop_
_entity_poly.entity_id
_entity_poly.type
_entity_poly.pdbx_seq_one_letter_code
_entity_poly.pdbx_strand_id
1 'polypeptide(L)'
;MASIREVPSKVRRFERIGAHTHIKGLGLDENSNAVKIKDGMVGQEKAREAAGLIVKMIQEACMLLITFTRSISVLLPRVSY
;
A
#
# COMPACT_ATOMS: atom_id res chain seq x y z
N MET A 1 23.83 22.95 -12.37
CA MET A 1 24.57 22.11 -11.40
C MET A 1 23.58 21.37 -10.54
N ALA A 2 23.58 20.03 -10.53
CA ALA A 2 22.66 19.25 -9.70
C ALA A 2 23.06 19.36 -8.22
N SER A 3 22.11 19.73 -7.35
CA SER A 3 22.30 19.78 -5.91
C SER A 3 22.03 18.41 -5.30
N ILE A 4 23.05 17.78 -4.73
CA ILE A 4 22.91 16.53 -3.99
C ILE A 4 22.49 16.91 -2.56
N ARG A 5 21.30 16.47 -2.16
CA ARG A 5 20.80 16.59 -0.78
C ARG A 5 20.76 15.21 -0.15
N GLU A 6 21.39 15.10 1.02
CA GLU A 6 21.36 13.89 1.84
C GLU A 6 19.93 13.75 2.40
N VAL A 7 19.27 12.65 2.09
CA VAL A 7 17.97 12.35 2.69
C VAL A 7 18.25 11.56 3.96
N PRO A 8 18.05 12.15 5.17
CA PRO A 8 18.26 11.40 6.40
C PRO A 8 17.29 10.22 6.40
N SER A 9 17.83 9.00 6.55
CA SER A 9 17.02 7.79 6.64
C SER A 9 16.13 7.92 7.87
N LYS A 10 14.83 8.14 7.66
CA LYS A 10 13.83 8.14 8.73
C LYS A 10 14.06 6.90 9.58
N VAL A 11 14.27 7.10 10.89
CA VAL A 11 14.44 6.03 11.88
C VAL A 11 13.20 5.13 11.78
N ARG A 12 13.33 4.02 11.06
CA ARG A 12 12.28 3.00 10.97
C ARG A 12 12.24 2.37 12.34
N ARG A 13 11.19 2.68 13.10
CA ARG A 13 10.92 2.15 14.44
C ARG A 13 11.09 0.63 14.42
N PHE A 14 12.24 0.14 14.91
CA PHE A 14 12.68 -1.25 14.83
C PHE A 14 11.94 -2.18 15.79
N GLU A 15 10.83 -1.76 16.39
CA GLU A 15 10.40 -2.33 17.66
C GLU A 15 9.87 -3.77 17.55
N ARG A 16 9.34 -4.25 16.40
CA ARG A 16 8.71 -5.60 16.31
C ARG A 16 8.71 -6.26 14.92
N ILE A 17 9.72 -6.02 14.08
CA ILE A 17 9.75 -6.59 12.71
C ILE A 17 10.56 -7.90 12.64
N GLY A 18 11.43 -8.17 13.62
CA GLY A 18 12.37 -9.31 13.59
C GLY A 18 11.74 -10.67 13.29
N ALA A 19 10.58 -10.97 13.90
CA ALA A 19 9.87 -12.23 13.72
C ALA A 19 9.16 -12.38 12.36
N HIS A 20 8.91 -11.29 11.64
CA HIS A 20 8.20 -11.28 10.37
C HIS A 20 9.08 -10.84 9.19
N THR A 21 10.41 -10.86 9.38
CA THR A 21 11.42 -10.51 8.36
C THR A 21 11.32 -11.34 7.08
N HIS A 22 10.75 -12.55 7.16
CA HIS A 22 10.58 -13.47 6.04
C HIS A 22 9.29 -13.23 5.24
N ILE A 23 8.34 -12.43 5.75
CA ILE A 23 7.06 -12.17 5.09
C ILE A 23 7.24 -10.98 4.14
N LYS A 24 7.21 -11.24 2.83
CA LYS A 24 7.41 -10.22 1.79
C LYS A 24 6.11 -9.75 1.15
N GLY A 25 5.02 -10.50 1.31
CA GLY A 25 3.73 -10.20 0.71
C GLY A 25 2.65 -11.17 1.12
N LEU A 26 1.42 -10.90 0.66
CA LEU A 26 0.24 -11.75 0.92
C LEU A 26 0.26 -13.07 0.14
N GLY A 27 1.18 -13.24 -0.83
CA GLY A 27 1.32 -14.43 -1.66
C GLY A 27 0.04 -14.84 -2.40
N LEU A 28 -0.67 -13.85 -2.92
CA LEU A 28 -1.83 -14.04 -3.78
C LEU A 28 -1.37 -14.27 -5.22
N ASP A 29 -2.20 -14.95 -6.00
CA ASP A 29 -2.04 -15.05 -7.45
C ASP A 29 -2.83 -13.97 -8.18
N GLU A 30 -2.68 -13.88 -9.50
CA GLU A 30 -3.37 -12.87 -10.34
C GLU A 30 -4.90 -12.97 -10.23
N ASN A 31 -5.41 -14.17 -9.98
CA ASN A 31 -6.82 -14.45 -9.75
C ASN A 31 -7.28 -14.15 -8.31
N SER A 32 -6.44 -13.51 -7.48
CA SER A 32 -6.69 -13.23 -6.05
C SER A 32 -6.85 -14.46 -5.15
N ASN A 33 -6.48 -15.64 -5.64
CA ASN A 33 -6.50 -16.87 -4.85
C ASN A 33 -5.21 -17.00 -4.04
N ALA A 34 -5.31 -17.55 -2.83
CA ALA A 34 -4.14 -17.77 -1.99
C ALA A 34 -3.40 -19.06 -2.40
N VAL A 35 -2.09 -18.93 -2.67
CA VAL A 35 -1.24 -20.10 -2.92
C VAL A 35 -0.77 -20.68 -1.61
N LYS A 36 -0.84 -22.02 -1.47
CA LYS A 36 -0.51 -22.77 -0.24
C LYS A 36 0.80 -22.34 0.42
N ILE A 37 1.85 -22.09 -0.37
CA ILE A 37 3.15 -21.58 0.10
C ILE A 37 3.62 -20.52 -0.89
N LYS A 38 3.65 -19.24 -0.49
CA LYS A 38 4.13 -18.12 -1.32
C LYS A 38 4.49 -16.91 -0.45
N ASP A 39 5.54 -16.17 -0.82
CA ASP A 39 6.01 -14.93 -0.16
C ASP A 39 6.26 -15.00 1.37
N GLY A 40 6.60 -16.20 1.86
CA GLY A 40 6.84 -16.44 3.28
C GLY A 40 5.58 -16.72 4.10
N MET A 41 4.40 -16.73 3.46
CA MET A 41 3.15 -17.18 4.05
C MET A 41 2.87 -18.65 3.71
N VAL A 42 2.41 -19.41 4.71
CA VAL A 42 2.01 -20.82 4.58
C VAL A 42 0.58 -20.97 5.10
N GLY A 43 -0.31 -21.51 4.27
CA GLY A 43 -1.72 -21.73 4.62
C GLY A 43 -2.53 -20.43 4.77
N GLN A 44 -3.52 -20.48 5.67
CA GLN A 44 -4.51 -19.40 5.92
C GLN A 44 -5.14 -18.82 4.65
N GLU A 45 -5.52 -19.70 3.72
CA GLU A 45 -5.97 -19.33 2.37
C GLU A 45 -7.13 -18.32 2.41
N LYS A 46 -8.19 -18.63 3.16
CA LYS A 46 -9.37 -17.76 3.30
C LYS A 46 -9.06 -16.37 3.86
N ALA A 47 -8.16 -16.29 4.85
CA ALA A 47 -7.79 -15.00 5.45
C ALA A 47 -6.96 -14.14 4.49
N ARG A 48 -6.10 -14.80 3.69
CA ARG A 48 -5.27 -14.13 2.69
C ARG A 48 -6.10 -13.62 1.51
N GLU A 49 -7.08 -14.40 1.06
CA GLU A 49 -8.04 -13.98 0.03
C GLU A 49 -8.85 -12.77 0.49
N ALA A 50 -9.37 -12.80 1.72
CA ALA A 50 -10.08 -11.67 2.31
C ALA A 50 -9.18 -10.42 2.43
N ALA A 51 -7.92 -10.59 2.85
CA ALA A 51 -6.95 -9.51 2.90
C ALA A 51 -6.65 -8.91 1.51
N GLY A 52 -6.59 -9.76 0.46
CA GLY A 52 -6.45 -9.31 -0.92
C GLY A 52 -7.60 -8.42 -1.38
N LEU A 53 -8.84 -8.79 -1.04
CA LEU A 53 -10.02 -7.98 -1.31
C LEU A 53 -9.97 -6.63 -0.59
N ILE A 54 -9.59 -6.63 0.69
CA ILE A 54 -9.48 -5.39 1.48
C ILE A 54 -8.44 -4.44 0.87
N VAL A 55 -7.28 -4.96 0.44
CA VAL A 55 -6.25 -4.14 -0.21
C VAL A 55 -6.77 -3.49 -1.50
N LYS A 56 -7.51 -4.26 -2.34
CA LYS A 56 -8.14 -3.72 -3.55
C LYS A 56 -9.14 -2.62 -3.23
N MET A 57 -10.02 -2.85 -2.25
CA MET A 57 -11.01 -1.86 -1.81
C MET A 57 -10.34 -0.55 -1.34
N ILE A 58 -9.27 -0.64 -0.56
CA ILE A 58 -8.53 0.53 -0.09
C ILE A 58 -7.88 1.27 -1.26
N GLN A 59 -7.32 0.54 -2.22
CA GLN A 59 -6.66 1.14 -3.38
C GLN A 59 -7.66 1.90 -4.27
N GLU A 60 -8.81 1.30 -4.54
CA GLU A 60 -9.90 1.93 -5.29
C GLU A 60 -10.46 3.15 -4.55
N ALA A 61 -10.75 3.02 -3.26
CA ALA A 61 -11.27 4.11 -2.44
C ALA A 61 -10.31 5.30 -2.38
N CYS A 62 -9.02 5.04 -2.19
CA CYS A 62 -8.00 6.09 -2.12
C CYS A 62 -7.82 6.77 -3.49
N MET A 63 -7.85 6.00 -4.59
CA MET A 63 -7.76 6.56 -5.93
C MET A 63 -8.95 7.49 -6.24
N LEU A 64 -10.16 7.05 -5.91
CA LEU A 64 -11.38 7.84 -6.10
C LEU A 64 -11.34 9.17 -5.32
N LEU A 65 -10.86 9.15 -4.07
CA LEU A 65 -10.74 10.34 -3.23
C LEU A 65 -9.74 11.36 -3.80
N ILE A 66 -8.60 10.88 -4.32
CA ILE A 66 -7.59 11.74 -4.95
C ILE A 66 -8.10 12.31 -6.27
N THR A 67 -8.82 11.53 -7.08
CA THR A 67 -9.42 12.03 -8.32
C THR A 67 -10.50 13.06 -8.05
N PHE A 68 -11.33 12.83 -7.04
CA PHE A 68 -12.43 13.73 -6.68
C PHE A 68 -11.90 15.09 -6.19
N THR A 69 -10.92 15.07 -5.28
CA THR A 69 -10.28 16.30 -4.78
C THR A 69 -9.51 17.06 -5.86
N ARG A 70 -8.86 16.36 -6.80
CA ARG A 70 -8.24 16.98 -7.98
C ARG A 70 -9.26 17.62 -8.92
N SER A 71 -10.37 16.94 -9.22
CA SER A 71 -11.43 17.50 -10.07
C SER A 71 -12.08 18.74 -9.45
N ILE A 72 -12.33 18.74 -8.14
CA ILE A 72 -12.87 19.91 -7.42
C ILE A 72 -11.87 21.08 -7.41
N SER A 73 -10.58 20.81 -7.23
CA SER A 73 -9.53 21.85 -7.27
C SER A 73 -9.37 22.50 -8.64
N VAL A 74 -9.77 21.86 -9.73
CA VAL A 74 -9.74 22.45 -11.08
C VAL A 74 -11.01 23.26 -11.36
N LEU A 75 -12.13 22.91 -10.71
CA LEU A 75 -13.41 23.59 -10.89
C LEU A 75 -13.57 24.84 -10.02
N LEU A 76 -12.91 24.90 -8.86
CA LEU A 76 -12.95 26.06 -7.96
C LEU A 76 -11.77 26.99 -8.23
N PRO A 77 -11.99 28.25 -8.68
CA PRO A 77 -10.93 29.23 -8.74
C PRO A 77 -10.37 29.42 -7.32
N ARG A 78 -9.05 29.30 -7.17
CA ARG A 78 -8.39 29.64 -5.91
C ARG A 78 -8.63 31.12 -5.63
N VAL A 79 -9.50 31.39 -4.68
CA VAL A 79 -9.69 32.74 -4.14
C VAL A 79 -8.40 33.07 -3.38
N SER A 80 -7.50 33.77 -4.05
CA SER A 80 -6.35 34.41 -3.43
C SER A 80 -6.86 35.61 -2.63
N TYR A 81 -6.65 35.59 -1.32
CA TYR A 81 -6.67 36.79 -0.48
C TYR A 81 -5.27 37.42 -0.46
#